data_AF-A0A7V2MDT8-F1
#
_entry.id   AF-A0A7V2MDT8-F1
#
_cell.length_a   1.000
_cell.length_b   1.000
_cell.length_c   1.000
_cell.angle_alpha   90.00
_cell.angle_beta   90.00
_cell.angle_gamma   90.00
#
_symmetry.space_group_name_H-M   'P 1'
#
loop_
_entity.id
_entity.type
_entity.pdbx_description
1 polymer ?
#
loop_
_entity_poly.entity_id
_entity_poly.type
_entity_poly.pdbx_seq_one_letter_code
_entity_poly.pdbx_strand_id
1 'polypeptide(L)'
;MESLVISASQSIRYGWEAVKKDFWYFVGIAFISMVISGIGSNSTETNSWDLVGMLASVWMTCGTTMIYLLYQQGKKAEVTVLFTSVDRFLTVLGATILISLIVLAGLILFIVPGIMWAIKYQFVVPLILDQKLGVMEAMRRSDEITKGKKMSIFMFDLTMLGVVILGALALLVGLFVAIPVVGLAQIDLYKKLLAATPKVQTA
;
A
#
# COMPACT_ATOMS: atom_id res chain seq x y z
N MET A 1 -20.89 3.75 -12.63
CA MET A 1 -19.99 4.52 -11.75
C MET A 1 -20.43 4.47 -10.28
N GLU A 2 -21.74 4.47 -9.99
CA GLU A 2 -22.29 4.43 -8.62
C GLU A 2 -21.82 3.25 -7.77
N SER A 3 -21.75 2.03 -8.34
CA SER A 3 -21.29 0.84 -7.59
C SER A 3 -19.84 0.95 -7.09
N LEU A 4 -18.99 1.72 -7.78
CA LEU A 4 -17.58 1.90 -7.38
C LEU A 4 -17.41 3.01 -6.34
N VAL A 5 -18.20 4.08 -6.44
CA VAL A 5 -18.21 5.16 -5.43
C VAL A 5 -18.69 4.60 -4.09
N ILE A 6 -19.71 3.74 -4.11
CA ILE A 6 -20.20 3.04 -2.92
C ILE A 6 -19.12 2.12 -2.35
N SER A 7 -18.40 1.38 -3.20
CA SER A 7 -17.30 0.50 -2.79
C SER A 7 -16.16 1.26 -2.13
N ALA A 8 -15.73 2.39 -2.71
CA ALA A 8 -14.68 3.26 -2.18
C ALA A 8 -15.04 3.78 -0.79
N SER A 9 -16.22 4.39 -0.63
CA SER A 9 -16.70 4.91 0.66
C SER A 9 -16.78 3.82 1.74
N GLN A 10 -17.27 2.63 1.38
CA GLN A 10 -17.30 1.49 2.30
C GLN A 10 -15.89 1.05 2.74
N SER A 11 -14.91 1.08 1.84
CA SER A 11 -13.53 0.74 2.17
C SER A 11 -12.88 1.77 3.10
N ILE A 12 -13.18 3.07 2.93
CA ILE A 12 -12.75 4.11 3.89
C ILE A 12 -13.35 3.84 5.27
N ARG A 13 -14.66 3.59 5.32
CA ARG A 13 -15.37 3.28 6.57
C ARG A 13 -14.79 2.04 7.23
N TYR A 14 -14.51 0.99 6.47
CA TYR A 14 -13.86 -0.21 6.97
C TYR A 14 -12.51 0.11 7.64
N GLY A 15 -11.64 0.87 6.97
CA GLY A 15 -10.36 1.30 7.56
C GLY A 15 -10.54 2.03 8.88
N TRP A 16 -11.51 2.95 8.95
CA TRP A 16 -11.83 3.70 10.17
C TRP A 16 -12.38 2.82 11.30
N GLU A 17 -13.31 1.90 11.00
CA GLU A 17 -13.88 0.99 12.00
C GLU A 17 -12.84 -0.03 12.50
N ALA A 18 -12.00 -0.55 11.62
CA ALA A 18 -10.93 -1.48 11.98
C ALA A 18 -9.92 -0.84 12.93
N VAL A 19 -9.47 0.39 12.62
CA VAL A 19 -8.55 1.12 13.51
C VAL A 19 -9.23 1.50 14.82
N LYS A 20 -10.50 1.89 14.84
CA LYS A 20 -11.21 2.12 16.11
C LYS A 20 -11.36 0.86 16.96
N LYS A 21 -11.64 -0.28 16.33
CA LYS A 21 -11.82 -1.57 17.01
C LYS A 21 -10.54 -2.06 17.67
N ASP A 22 -9.41 -1.97 16.96
CA ASP A 22 -8.11 -2.47 17.40
C ASP A 22 -7.08 -1.33 17.48
N PHE A 23 -7.47 -0.20 18.09
CA PHE A 23 -6.69 1.04 18.09
C PHE A 23 -5.25 0.88 18.57
N TRP A 24 -5.06 0.32 19.77
CA TRP A 24 -3.72 0.14 20.36
C TRP A 24 -2.82 -0.78 19.57
N TYR A 25 -3.40 -1.76 18.86
CA TYR A 25 -2.64 -2.66 18.00
C TYR A 25 -2.04 -1.89 16.80
N PHE A 26 -2.83 -1.07 16.12
CA PHE A 26 -2.35 -0.28 14.98
C PHE A 26 -1.42 0.86 15.41
N VAL A 27 -1.71 1.52 16.54
CA VAL A 27 -0.81 2.52 17.12
C VAL A 27 0.53 1.88 17.50
N GLY A 28 0.53 0.68 18.08
CA GLY A 28 1.75 -0.07 18.38
C GLY A 28 2.58 -0.38 17.13
N ILE A 29 1.95 -0.86 16.06
CA ILE A 29 2.62 -1.11 14.77
C ILE A 29 3.20 0.19 14.19
N ALA A 30 2.42 1.27 14.19
CA ALA A 30 2.86 2.56 13.67
C ALA A 30 4.02 3.14 14.50
N PHE A 31 4.00 2.98 15.82
CA PHE A 31 5.09 3.39 16.70
C PHE A 31 6.37 2.59 16.45
N ILE A 32 6.26 1.25 16.37
CA ILE A 32 7.41 0.39 16.01
C ILE A 32 7.97 0.79 14.66
N SER A 33 7.10 1.07 13.69
CA SER A 33 7.49 1.54 12.36
C SER A 33 8.26 2.87 12.43
N MET A 34 7.79 3.82 13.24
CA MET A 34 8.46 5.10 13.45
C MET A 34 9.85 4.92 14.06
N VAL A 35 9.98 4.07 15.09
CA VAL A 35 11.28 3.80 15.74
C VAL A 35 12.26 3.21 14.75
N ILE A 36 11.84 2.25 13.94
CA ILE A 36 12.68 1.64 12.90
C ILE A 36 13.14 2.69 11.88
N SER A 37 12.23 3.55 11.41
CA SER A 37 12.58 4.61 10.46
C SER A 37 13.50 5.68 11.05
N GLY A 38 13.35 6.00 12.34
CA GLY A 38 14.17 7.01 13.03
C GLY A 38 15.61 6.59 13.30
N ILE A 39 15.92 5.28 13.32
CA ILE A 39 17.29 4.78 13.52
C ILE A 39 18.19 5.11 12.31
N GLY A 40 17.62 5.33 11.12
CA GLY A 40 18.37 5.59 9.89
C GLY A 40 18.54 7.07 9.49
N SER A 41 17.86 8.02 10.14
CA SER A 41 17.79 9.42 9.67
C SER A 41 18.88 10.37 10.19
N ASN A 42 19.86 9.86 10.96
CA ASN A 42 20.83 10.70 11.67
C ASN A 42 22.09 11.04 10.85
N SER A 43 22.21 10.57 9.62
CA SER A 43 23.35 10.87 8.74
C SER A 43 23.05 12.08 7.86
N THR A 44 23.57 13.25 8.23
CA THR A 44 23.50 14.51 7.46
C THR A 44 24.39 14.51 6.21
N GLU A 45 25.20 13.48 6.03
CA GLU A 45 26.06 13.25 4.87
C GLU A 45 25.31 12.38 3.87
N THR A 46 25.01 12.91 2.67
CA THR A 46 24.48 12.14 1.54
C THR A 46 25.53 11.15 1.03
N ASN A 47 25.66 10.01 1.71
CA ASN A 47 26.64 8.97 1.44
C ASN A 47 26.11 7.61 1.91
N SER A 48 26.01 6.63 1.01
CA SER A 48 25.85 5.17 1.25
C SER A 48 24.65 4.64 2.08
N TRP A 49 24.08 5.43 3.00
CA TRP A 49 22.94 5.07 3.85
C TRP A 49 21.60 5.11 3.11
N ASP A 50 21.52 5.80 1.98
CA ASP A 50 20.30 5.89 1.18
C ASP A 50 19.83 4.51 0.67
N LEU A 51 20.77 3.63 0.32
CA LEU A 51 20.46 2.26 -0.08
C LEU A 51 19.89 1.47 1.11
N VAL A 52 20.45 1.64 2.30
CA VAL A 52 19.97 0.99 3.53
C VAL A 52 18.56 1.51 3.86
N GLY A 53 18.33 2.82 3.77
CA GLY A 53 17.02 3.43 3.96
C GLY A 53 15.99 2.95 2.93
N MET A 54 16.38 2.83 1.66
CA MET A 54 15.52 2.27 0.61
C MET A 54 15.15 0.82 0.92
N LEU A 55 16.11 -0.04 1.26
CA LEU A 55 15.85 -1.45 1.61
C LEU A 55 14.95 -1.56 2.84
N ALA A 56 15.19 -0.75 3.87
CA ALA A 56 14.34 -0.68 5.06
C ALA A 56 12.91 -0.25 4.70
N SER A 57 12.74 0.74 3.81
CA SER A 57 11.41 1.19 3.37
C SER A 57 10.62 0.11 2.64
N VAL A 58 11.28 -0.68 1.79
CA VAL A 58 10.67 -1.81 1.08
C VAL A 58 10.30 -2.91 2.07
N TRP A 59 11.15 -3.17 3.05
CA TRP A 59 10.92 -4.19 4.08
C TRP A 59 9.70 -3.83 4.92
N MET A 60 9.63 -2.58 5.37
CA MET A 60 8.48 -2.01 6.07
C MET A 60 7.20 -2.10 5.24
N THR A 61 7.28 -1.80 3.94
CA THR A 61 6.14 -1.90 3.02
C THR A 61 5.63 -3.35 2.92
N CYS A 62 6.55 -4.32 2.81
CA CYS A 62 6.18 -5.75 2.77
C CYS A 62 5.46 -6.17 4.05
N GLY A 63 6.07 -5.88 5.20
CA GLY A 63 5.56 -6.29 6.50
C GLY A 63 4.19 -5.68 6.81
N THR A 64 4.04 -4.36 6.63
CA THR A 64 2.78 -3.66 6.90
C THR A 64 1.66 -4.10 5.96
N THR A 65 1.94 -4.27 4.67
CA THR A 65 0.97 -4.79 3.70
C THR A 65 0.52 -6.21 4.07
N MET A 66 1.45 -7.08 4.49
CA MET A 66 1.13 -8.43 4.94
C MET A 66 0.26 -8.43 6.20
N ILE A 67 0.56 -7.56 7.17
CA ILE A 67 -0.26 -7.38 8.36
C ILE A 67 -1.69 -6.98 7.99
N TYR A 68 -1.87 -6.01 7.10
CA TYR A 68 -3.21 -5.58 6.67
C TYR A 68 -3.97 -6.69 5.91
N LEU A 69 -3.28 -7.46 5.07
CA LEU A 69 -3.85 -8.63 4.39
C LEU A 69 -4.31 -9.71 5.39
N LEU A 70 -3.51 -9.99 6.41
CA LEU A 70 -3.85 -10.95 7.47
C LEU A 70 -5.00 -10.47 8.35
N TYR A 71 -5.01 -9.17 8.69
CA TYR A 71 -6.06 -8.56 9.50
C TYR A 71 -7.43 -8.69 8.81
N GLN A 72 -7.48 -8.48 7.49
CA GLN A 72 -8.70 -8.67 6.71
C GLN A 72 -9.18 -10.14 6.68
N GLN A 73 -8.28 -11.11 6.85
CA GLN A 73 -8.63 -12.52 7.02
C GLN A 73 -9.08 -12.87 8.45
N GLY A 74 -9.22 -11.87 9.33
CA GLY A 74 -9.58 -12.04 10.74
C GLY A 74 -8.40 -12.49 11.61
N LYS A 75 -7.17 -12.47 11.09
CA LYS A 75 -5.96 -12.87 11.83
C LYS A 75 -5.22 -11.64 12.31
N LYS A 76 -5.03 -11.49 13.63
CA LYS A 76 -4.15 -10.45 14.17
C LYS A 76 -2.70 -10.90 13.96
N ALA A 77 -2.02 -10.24 13.04
CA ALA A 77 -0.62 -10.53 12.74
C ALA A 77 0.28 -10.05 13.89
N GLU A 78 1.20 -10.89 14.33
CA GLU A 78 2.23 -10.45 15.25
C GLU A 78 3.24 -9.54 14.53
N VAL A 79 3.95 -8.71 15.29
CA VAL A 79 5.04 -7.86 14.76
C VAL A 79 6.14 -8.71 14.11
N THR A 80 6.28 -9.98 14.52
CA THR A 80 7.17 -10.97 13.91
C THR A 80 6.90 -11.15 12.41
N VAL A 81 5.67 -10.92 11.94
CA VAL A 81 5.30 -10.98 10.51
C VAL A 81 6.06 -9.96 9.67
N LEU A 82 6.46 -8.82 10.25
CA LEU A 82 7.34 -7.86 9.59
C LEU A 82 8.64 -8.53 9.15
N PHE A 83 9.18 -9.42 9.99
CA PHE A 83 10.46 -10.11 9.76
C PHE A 83 10.32 -11.43 8.98
N THR A 84 9.16 -12.10 9.01
CA THR A 84 8.95 -13.34 8.23
C THR A 84 8.55 -13.09 6.78
N SER A 85 8.09 -11.88 6.44
CA SER A 85 7.68 -11.53 5.07
C SER A 85 8.86 -11.34 4.10
N VAL A 86 10.09 -11.69 4.51
CA VAL A 86 11.34 -11.50 3.77
C VAL A 86 11.44 -12.43 2.55
N ASP A 87 10.76 -13.58 2.55
CA ASP A 87 10.80 -14.54 1.44
C ASP A 87 10.39 -13.95 0.07
N ARG A 88 9.56 -12.90 0.09
CA ARG A 88 9.11 -12.18 -1.12
C ARG A 88 9.70 -10.79 -1.24
N PHE A 89 10.59 -10.41 -0.33
CA PHE A 89 11.24 -9.11 -0.32
C PHE A 89 11.91 -8.80 -1.66
N LEU A 90 12.67 -9.75 -2.23
CA LEU A 90 13.35 -9.53 -3.52
C LEU A 90 12.36 -9.33 -4.68
N THR A 91 11.24 -10.05 -4.68
CA THR A 91 10.20 -9.88 -5.70
C THR A 91 9.52 -8.52 -5.57
N VAL A 92 9.21 -8.10 -4.34
CA VAL A 92 8.64 -6.77 -4.08
C VAL A 92 9.65 -5.67 -4.40
N LEU A 93 10.92 -5.83 -4.05
CA LEU A 93 12.00 -4.89 -4.37
C LEU A 93 12.12 -4.69 -5.88
N GLY A 94 12.19 -5.79 -6.65
CA GLY A 94 12.23 -5.73 -8.11
C GLY A 94 10.99 -5.06 -8.71
N ALA A 95 9.80 -5.34 -8.16
CA ALA A 95 8.57 -4.67 -8.58
C ALA A 95 8.56 -3.18 -8.26
N THR A 96 8.97 -2.78 -7.05
CA THR A 96 9.02 -1.38 -6.62
C THR A 96 10.00 -0.57 -7.47
N ILE A 97 11.18 -1.12 -7.77
CA ILE A 97 12.15 -0.47 -8.66
C ILE A 97 11.59 -0.33 -10.09
N LEU A 98 10.97 -1.38 -10.62
CA LEU A 98 10.41 -1.32 -11.97
C LEU A 98 9.26 -0.31 -12.06
N ILE A 99 8.36 -0.31 -11.08
CA ILE A 99 7.24 0.63 -11.01
C ILE A 99 7.75 2.06 -10.83
N SER A 100 8.75 2.28 -9.97
CA SER A 100 9.30 3.62 -9.75
C SER A 100 9.93 4.18 -11.02
N LEU A 101 10.68 3.36 -11.79
CA LEU A 101 11.22 3.76 -13.09
C LEU A 101 10.11 4.09 -14.11
N ILE A 102 9.06 3.27 -14.16
CA ILE A 102 7.91 3.52 -15.05
C ILE A 102 7.24 4.84 -14.66
N VAL A 103 6.89 5.02 -13.38
CA VAL A 103 6.22 6.23 -12.90
C VAL A 103 7.11 7.46 -13.12
N LEU A 104 8.42 7.36 -12.87
CA LEU A 104 9.37 8.43 -13.10
C LEU A 104 9.44 8.82 -14.59
N ALA A 105 9.57 7.84 -15.49
CA ALA A 105 9.52 8.08 -16.93
C ALA A 105 8.19 8.73 -17.34
N GLY A 106 7.08 8.30 -16.73
CA GLY A 106 5.77 8.89 -16.91
C GLY A 106 5.76 10.36 -16.50
N LEU A 107 6.22 10.68 -15.29
CA LEU A 107 6.29 12.03 -14.75
C LEU A 107 7.20 12.97 -15.56
N ILE A 108 8.33 12.47 -16.06
CA ILE A 108 9.26 13.22 -16.92
C ILE A 108 8.59 13.56 -18.26
N LEU A 109 7.85 12.61 -18.84
CA LEU A 109 7.17 12.84 -20.11
C LEU A 109 5.98 13.80 -19.95
N PHE A 110 5.15 13.58 -18.92
CA PHE A 110 4.04 14.47 -18.53
C PHE A 110 3.46 14.06 -17.15
N ILE A 111 2.96 15.00 -16.33
CA ILE A 111 2.46 14.65 -14.98
C ILE A 111 1.29 13.65 -15.02
N VAL A 112 0.38 13.80 -15.99
CA VAL A 112 -0.83 12.95 -16.13
C VAL A 112 -0.50 11.46 -16.37
N PRO A 113 0.34 11.06 -17.34
CA PRO A 113 0.71 9.65 -17.53
C PRO A 113 1.43 9.05 -16.32
N GLY A 114 2.25 9.83 -15.59
CA GLY A 114 2.86 9.38 -14.34
C GLY A 114 1.81 8.95 -13.30
N ILE A 115 0.79 9.79 -13.07
CA ILE A 115 -0.32 9.48 -12.15
C ILE A 115 -1.11 8.26 -12.64
N MET A 116 -1.40 8.17 -13.94
CA MET A 116 -2.14 7.04 -14.51
C MET A 116 -1.43 5.70 -14.35
N TRP A 117 -0.10 5.68 -14.43
CA TRP A 117 0.70 4.48 -14.17
C TRP A 117 0.82 4.16 -12.69
N ALA A 118 0.92 5.17 -11.82
CA ALA A 118 0.88 4.96 -10.38
C ALA A 118 -0.44 4.27 -9.96
N ILE A 119 -1.58 4.77 -10.45
CA ILE A 119 -2.90 4.15 -10.19
C ILE A 119 -2.96 2.73 -10.75
N LYS A 120 -2.42 2.50 -11.94
CA LYS A 120 -2.42 1.19 -12.60
C LYS A 120 -1.64 0.14 -11.80
N TYR A 121 -0.52 0.51 -11.19
CA TYR A 121 0.39 -0.42 -10.52
C TYR A 121 0.35 -0.37 -8.98
N GLN A 122 -0.53 0.42 -8.37
CA GLN A 122 -0.59 0.53 -6.90
C GLN A 122 -0.89 -0.80 -6.18
N PHE A 123 -1.57 -1.74 -6.84
CA PHE A 123 -1.93 -3.04 -6.25
C PHE A 123 -0.92 -4.17 -6.52
N VAL A 124 0.23 -3.87 -7.12
CA VAL A 124 1.24 -4.89 -7.43
C VAL A 124 1.82 -5.52 -6.16
N VAL A 125 2.15 -4.72 -5.15
CA VAL A 125 2.70 -5.23 -3.88
C VAL A 125 1.72 -6.17 -3.17
N PRO A 126 0.44 -5.80 -2.92
CA PRO A 126 -0.50 -6.73 -2.31
C PRO A 126 -0.75 -7.96 -3.18
N LEU A 127 -0.72 -7.88 -4.51
CA LEU A 127 -0.81 -9.04 -5.40
C LEU A 127 0.36 -10.02 -5.25
N ILE A 128 1.60 -9.51 -5.11
CA ILE A 128 2.78 -10.33 -4.89
C ILE A 128 2.68 -11.06 -3.54
N LEU A 129 2.23 -10.37 -2.49
CA LEU A 129 2.16 -10.94 -1.15
C LEU A 129 0.97 -11.89 -0.97
N ASP A 130 -0.20 -11.53 -1.50
CA ASP A 130 -1.45 -12.27 -1.36
C ASP A 130 -1.53 -13.48 -2.29
N GLN A 131 -1.14 -13.32 -3.56
CA GLN A 131 -1.22 -14.38 -4.58
C GLN A 131 0.13 -15.02 -4.93
N LYS A 132 1.22 -14.61 -4.27
CA LYS A 132 2.58 -15.13 -4.51
C LYS A 132 3.01 -15.03 -5.99
N LEU A 133 2.54 -14.01 -6.69
CA LEU A 133 2.85 -13.77 -8.10
C LEU A 133 4.28 -13.26 -8.29
N GLY A 134 4.86 -13.56 -9.45
CA GLY A 134 6.08 -12.89 -9.91
C GLY A 134 5.82 -11.44 -10.33
N VAL A 135 6.88 -10.64 -10.48
CA VAL A 135 6.79 -9.19 -10.79
C VAL A 135 5.90 -8.91 -12.01
N MET A 136 6.19 -9.53 -13.15
CA MET A 136 5.45 -9.29 -14.39
C MET A 136 3.99 -9.73 -14.31
N GLU A 137 3.74 -10.89 -13.68
CA GLU A 137 2.38 -11.40 -13.53
C GLU A 137 1.55 -10.51 -12.59
N ALA A 138 2.16 -10.02 -11.51
CA ALA A 138 1.52 -9.08 -10.60
C ALA A 138 1.21 -7.74 -11.28
N MET A 139 2.09 -7.23 -12.15
CA MET A 139 1.84 -6.02 -12.93
C MET A 139 0.70 -6.19 -13.92
N ARG A 140 0.67 -7.29 -14.67
CA ARG A 140 -0.43 -7.60 -15.60
C ARG A 140 -1.74 -7.72 -14.83
N ARG A 141 -1.71 -8.42 -13.70
CA ARG A 141 -2.87 -8.61 -12.86
C ARG A 141 -3.37 -7.30 -12.23
N SER A 142 -2.48 -6.41 -11.83
CA SER A 142 -2.82 -5.06 -11.35
C SER A 142 -3.50 -4.23 -12.45
N ASP A 143 -3.04 -4.32 -13.69
CA ASP A 143 -3.71 -3.64 -14.82
C ASP A 143 -5.13 -4.17 -15.03
N GLU A 144 -5.32 -5.49 -14.98
CA GLU A 144 -6.64 -6.10 -15.14
C GLU A 144 -7.66 -5.64 -14.09
N ILE A 145 -7.27 -5.64 -12.80
CA ILE A 145 -8.18 -5.25 -11.71
C ILE A 145 -8.45 -3.74 -11.66
N THR A 146 -7.57 -2.92 -12.26
CA THR A 146 -7.73 -1.46 -12.34
C THR A 146 -8.37 -0.99 -13.64
N LYS A 147 -8.42 -1.85 -14.68
CA LYS A 147 -8.99 -1.51 -16.00
C LYS A 147 -10.45 -1.11 -15.90
N GLY A 148 -10.81 0.01 -16.53
CA GLY A 148 -12.17 0.56 -16.50
C GLY A 148 -12.58 1.23 -15.17
N LYS A 149 -11.71 1.22 -14.16
CA LYS A 149 -12.01 1.75 -12.80
C LYS A 149 -11.03 2.84 -12.34
N LYS A 150 -10.08 3.24 -13.20
CA LYS A 150 -9.00 4.18 -12.89
C LYS A 150 -9.50 5.51 -12.30
N MET A 151 -10.57 6.08 -12.84
CA MET A 151 -11.13 7.35 -12.34
C MET A 151 -11.70 7.21 -10.92
N SER A 152 -12.38 6.09 -10.62
CA SER A 152 -12.91 5.84 -9.28
C SER A 152 -11.79 5.58 -8.27
N ILE A 153 -10.74 4.87 -8.69
CA ILE A 153 -9.55 4.66 -7.85
C ILE A 153 -8.85 5.99 -7.60
N PHE A 154 -8.72 6.85 -8.62
CA PHE A 154 -8.17 8.19 -8.46
C PHE A 154 -8.94 9.05 -7.44
N MET A 155 -10.28 9.05 -7.50
CA MET A 155 -11.10 9.76 -6.51
C MET A 155 -10.95 9.18 -5.10
N PHE A 156 -10.81 7.86 -4.98
CA PHE A 156 -10.52 7.19 -3.71
C PHE A 156 -9.15 7.62 -3.17
N ASP A 157 -8.11 7.59 -4.00
CA ASP A 157 -6.75 8.01 -3.63
C ASP A 157 -6.71 9.48 -3.22
N LEU A 158 -7.46 10.35 -3.91
CA LEU A 158 -7.60 11.76 -3.54
C LEU A 158 -8.27 11.94 -2.17
N THR A 159 -9.27 11.10 -1.87
CA THR A 159 -9.93 11.12 -0.55
C THR A 159 -8.98 10.64 0.54
N MET A 160 -8.21 9.58 0.27
CA MET A 160 -7.20 9.07 1.19
C MET A 160 -6.10 10.09 1.45
N LEU A 161 -5.66 10.81 0.43
CA LEU A 161 -4.72 11.92 0.57
C LEU A 161 -5.28 12.99 1.52
N GLY A 162 -6.56 13.33 1.41
CA GLY A 162 -7.24 14.22 2.34
C GLY A 162 -7.21 13.72 3.78
N VAL A 163 -7.45 12.42 4.02
CA VAL A 163 -7.38 11.79 5.35
C VAL A 163 -5.97 11.91 5.94
N VAL A 164 -4.93 11.67 5.13
CA VAL A 164 -3.53 11.81 5.56
C VAL A 164 -3.19 13.26 5.90
N ILE A 165 -3.61 14.22 5.07
CA ILE A 165 -3.39 15.65 5.33
C ILE A 165 -4.09 16.07 6.64
N LEU A 166 -5.35 15.68 6.84
CA LEU A 166 -6.07 15.95 8.09
C LEU A 166 -5.38 15.31 9.30
N GLY A 167 -4.86 14.08 9.14
CA GLY A 167 -4.06 13.40 10.16
C GLY A 167 -2.77 14.14 10.50
N ALA A 168 -2.09 14.69 9.49
CA ALA A 168 -0.87 15.49 9.68
C ALA A 168 -1.18 16.81 10.39
N LEU A 169 -2.26 17.49 10.01
CA LEU A 169 -2.73 18.74 10.63
C LEU A 169 -3.15 18.53 12.10
N ALA A 170 -3.58 17.33 12.48
CA ALA A 170 -3.85 16.93 13.86
C ALA A 170 -2.56 16.61 14.65
N LEU A 171 -1.60 17.56 14.64
CA LEU A 171 -0.33 17.53 15.40
C LEU A 171 0.56 16.31 15.14
N LEU A 172 0.55 15.74 13.93
CA LEU A 172 1.24 14.48 13.56
C LEU A 172 0.78 13.23 14.32
N VAL A 173 0.14 13.36 15.49
CA VAL A 173 -0.47 12.25 16.24
C VAL A 173 -1.61 11.63 15.43
N GLY A 174 -2.37 12.45 14.70
CA GLY A 174 -3.39 11.97 13.77
C GLY A 174 -2.83 11.10 12.64
N LEU A 175 -1.53 11.21 12.32
CA LEU A 175 -0.89 10.40 11.28
C LEU A 175 -0.76 8.92 11.69
N PHE A 176 -0.57 8.64 12.98
CA PHE A 176 -0.55 7.27 13.52
C PHE A 176 -1.89 6.54 13.34
N VAL A 177 -2.98 7.30 13.20
CA VAL A 177 -4.32 6.77 12.92
C VAL A 177 -4.60 6.79 11.42
N ALA A 178 -4.23 7.86 10.72
CA ALA A 178 -4.49 8.00 9.29
C ALA A 178 -3.77 6.93 8.46
N ILE A 179 -2.49 6.63 8.75
CA ILE A 179 -1.71 5.62 8.01
C ILE A 179 -2.38 4.24 8.01
N PRO A 180 -2.72 3.62 9.16
CA PRO A 180 -3.38 2.33 9.16
C PRO A 180 -4.78 2.37 8.57
N VAL A 181 -5.52 3.47 8.71
CA VAL A 181 -6.83 3.66 8.07
C VAL A 181 -6.69 3.58 6.55
N VAL A 182 -5.75 4.32 5.97
CA VAL A 182 -5.50 4.32 4.51
C VAL A 182 -5.05 2.93 4.05
N GLY A 183 -4.11 2.31 4.76
CA GLY A 183 -3.61 0.98 4.40
C GLY A 183 -4.69 -0.10 4.40
N LEU A 184 -5.53 -0.14 5.43
CA LEU A 184 -6.65 -1.08 5.51
C LEU A 184 -7.71 -0.81 4.45
N ALA A 185 -8.01 0.47 4.18
CA ALA A 185 -8.93 0.84 3.13
C ALA A 185 -8.42 0.44 1.74
N GLN A 186 -7.12 0.59 1.47
CA GLN A 186 -6.49 0.14 0.23
C GLN A 186 -6.55 -1.37 0.07
N ILE A 187 -6.27 -2.15 1.13
CA ILE A 187 -6.40 -3.61 1.09
C ILE A 187 -7.86 -4.05 0.90
N ASP A 188 -8.81 -3.37 1.53
CA ASP A 188 -10.23 -3.65 1.33
C ASP A 188 -10.67 -3.38 -0.11
N LEU A 189 -10.29 -2.22 -0.66
CA LEU A 189 -10.55 -1.87 -2.05
C LEU A 189 -9.90 -2.90 -2.99
N TYR A 190 -8.64 -3.25 -2.76
CA TYR A 190 -7.91 -4.28 -3.52
C TYR A 190 -8.70 -5.58 -3.60
N LYS A 191 -9.23 -6.07 -2.48
CA LYS A 191 -9.96 -7.36 -2.44
C LYS A 191 -11.32 -7.29 -3.12
N LYS A 192 -12.02 -6.15 -3.01
CA LYS A 192 -13.25 -5.92 -3.77
C LYS A 192 -12.99 -5.87 -5.28
N LEU A 193 -11.90 -5.21 -5.70
CA LEU A 193 -11.49 -5.18 -7.11
C LEU A 193 -11.10 -6.58 -7.61
N LEU A 194 -10.37 -7.34 -6.80
CA LEU A 194 -9.96 -8.70 -7.12
C LEU A 194 -11.16 -9.64 -7.25
N ALA A 195 -12.14 -9.55 -6.35
CA ALA A 195 -13.37 -10.33 -6.39
C ALA A 195 -14.25 -9.99 -7.61
N ALA A 196 -14.25 -8.72 -8.04
CA ALA A 196 -14.98 -8.28 -9.22
C ALA A 196 -14.33 -8.71 -10.55
N THR A 197 -13.05 -9.06 -10.53
CA THR A 197 -12.29 -9.49 -11.71
C THR A 197 -11.57 -10.79 -11.41
N PRO A 198 -12.26 -11.93 -11.22
CA PRO A 198 -11.61 -13.21 -10.92
C PRO A 198 -10.63 -13.61 -12.03
N LYS A 199 -9.57 -14.36 -11.70
CA LYS A 199 -8.59 -14.83 -12.69
C LYS A 199 -9.33 -15.58 -13.78
N VAL A 200 -9.19 -15.14 -15.02
CA VAL A 200 -9.51 -15.99 -16.17
C VAL A 200 -8.48 -17.12 -16.11
N GLN A 201 -8.92 -18.32 -15.74
CA GLN A 201 -8.09 -19.53 -15.86
C GLN A 201 -7.81 -19.71 -17.35
N THR A 202 -6.67 -19.22 -17.82
CA THR A 202 -6.12 -19.66 -19.10
C THR A 202 -5.66 -21.09 -18.89
N ALA A 203 -6.50 -22.02 -19.35
CA ALA A 203 -6.19 -23.44 -19.49
C ALA A 203 -5.01 -23.67 -20.44
#